data_AF-A0A2H0RSR6-F1
#
_entry.id   AF-A0A2H0RSR6-F1
#
_cell.length_a   1.000
_cell.length_b   1.000
_cell.length_c   1.000
_cell.angle_alpha   90.00
_cell.angle_beta   90.00
_cell.angle_gamma   90.00
#
_symmetry.space_group_name_H-M   'P 1'
#
loop_
_entity.id
_entity.type
_entity.pdbx_description
1 polymer ?
#
loop_
_entity_poly.entity_id
_entity_poly.type
_entity_poly.pdbx_seq_one_letter_code
_entity_poly.pdbx_strand_id
1 'polypeptide(L)'
;MELSTFATITGMLALVAGLPILVASGATIAFFLHLVHNDTYMRTAGAVIIVLTVLTLQGSYRIGTDAAGLIRLVAWIGLIKGFLAAWFPRLLMYKTERIFEVVAMRPFWGAFAVVVGGLLLYGAQLV
;
A
#
# COMPACT_ATOMS: atom_id res chain seq x y z
N MET A 1 -1.22 -8.75 15.50
CA MET A 1 -0.59 -9.44 14.34
C MET A 1 0.90 -9.26 14.45
N GLU A 2 1.69 -10.30 14.15
CA GLU A 2 3.15 -10.17 14.13
C GLU A 2 3.62 -9.20 13.04
N LEU A 3 4.70 -8.48 13.31
CA LEU A 3 5.29 -7.51 12.39
C LEU A 3 5.80 -8.18 11.11
N SER A 4 6.39 -9.37 11.25
CA SER A 4 6.79 -10.25 10.13
C SER A 4 5.61 -10.53 9.19
N THR A 5 4.46 -10.89 9.75
CA THR A 5 3.23 -11.20 8.99
C THR A 5 2.70 -9.95 8.29
N PHE A 6 2.63 -8.80 8.98
CA PHE A 6 2.20 -7.54 8.38
C PHE A 6 3.10 -7.11 7.21
N ALA A 7 4.41 -7.15 7.41
CA ALA A 7 5.40 -6.78 6.41
C ALA A 7 5.37 -7.74 5.22
N THR A 8 5.16 -9.03 5.46
CA THR A 8 4.98 -10.04 4.40
C THR A 8 3.74 -9.76 3.55
N ILE A 9 2.57 -9.57 4.17
CA ILE A 9 1.33 -9.28 3.45
C ILE A 9 1.45 -7.98 2.66
N THR A 10 1.93 -6.92 3.30
CA THR A 10 2.06 -5.60 2.66
C THR A 10 3.09 -5.62 1.54
N GLY A 11 4.21 -6.32 1.74
CA GLY A 11 5.24 -6.52 0.72
C GLY A 11 4.72 -7.28 -0.49
N MET A 12 3.98 -8.38 -0.27
CA MET A 12 3.33 -9.13 -1.35
C MET A 12 2.32 -8.28 -2.11
N LEU A 13 1.46 -7.52 -1.43
CA LEU A 13 0.50 -6.63 -2.08
C LEU A 13 1.21 -5.57 -2.94
N ALA A 14 2.32 -5.01 -2.45
CA ALA A 14 3.12 -4.04 -3.20
C ALA A 14 3.74 -4.67 -4.46
N LEU A 15 4.21 -5.93 -4.39
CA LEU A 15 4.74 -6.65 -5.56
C LEU A 15 3.65 -7.03 -6.57
N VAL A 16 2.50 -7.52 -6.09
CA VAL A 16 1.34 -7.87 -6.92
C VAL A 16 0.82 -6.64 -7.67
N ALA A 17 0.90 -5.45 -7.08
CA ALA A 17 0.58 -4.20 -7.77
C ALA A 17 1.73 -3.69 -8.65
N GLY A 18 2.97 -3.71 -8.14
CA GLY A 18 4.13 -3.08 -8.77
C GLY A 18 4.65 -3.81 -10.01
N LEU A 19 4.72 -5.14 -9.98
CA LEU A 19 5.23 -5.93 -11.12
C LEU A 19 4.36 -5.77 -12.37
N PRO A 20 3.01 -5.87 -12.30
CA PRO A 20 2.18 -5.66 -13.48
C PRO A 20 2.19 -4.20 -13.97
N ILE A 21 2.44 -3.22 -13.10
CA ILE A 21 2.63 -1.81 -13.52
C ILE A 21 3.92 -1.66 -14.33
N LEU A 22 4.99 -2.39 -13.98
CA LEU A 22 6.24 -2.37 -14.74
C LEU A 22 6.14 -3.08 -16.09
N VAL A 23 5.50 -4.25 -16.12
CA VAL A 23 5.44 -5.09 -17.33
C VAL A 23 4.36 -4.61 -18.31
N ALA A 24 3.19 -4.23 -17.80
CA ALA A 24 2.01 -3.89 -18.61
C ALA A 24 1.34 -2.60 -18.12
N SER A 25 2.11 -1.52 -18.00
CA SER A 25 1.69 -0.26 -17.38
C SER A 25 0.31 0.25 -17.83
N GLY A 26 0.02 0.26 -19.13
CA GLY A 26 -1.24 0.77 -19.67
C GLY A 26 -2.47 -0.01 -19.20
N ALA A 27 -2.48 -1.34 -19.42
CA ALA A 27 -3.61 -2.20 -19.06
C ALA A 27 -3.78 -2.30 -17.53
N THR A 28 -2.68 -2.42 -16.80
CA THR A 28 -2.68 -2.50 -15.34
C THR A 28 -3.21 -1.21 -14.71
N ILE A 29 -2.80 -0.04 -15.21
CA ILE A 29 -3.28 1.24 -14.70
C ILE A 29 -4.76 1.43 -15.02
N ALA A 30 -5.23 1.05 -16.22
CA ALA A 30 -6.64 1.10 -16.56
C ALA A 30 -7.47 0.22 -15.61
N PHE A 31 -6.98 -0.98 -15.28
CA PHE A 31 -7.61 -1.86 -14.29
C PHE A 31 -7.61 -1.26 -12.88
N PHE A 32 -6.49 -0.69 -12.41
CA PHE A 32 -6.44 -0.02 -11.11
C PHE A 32 -7.36 1.20 -11.05
N LEU A 33 -7.41 2.01 -12.10
CA LEU A 33 -8.33 3.15 -12.17
C LEU A 33 -9.78 2.66 -12.14
N HIS A 34 -10.12 1.57 -12.83
CA HIS A 34 -11.46 0.99 -12.77
C HIS A 34 -11.84 0.55 -11.34
N LEU A 35 -10.93 -0.09 -10.62
CA LEU A 35 -11.15 -0.47 -9.22
C LEU A 35 -11.29 0.75 -8.30
N VAL A 36 -10.44 1.76 -8.48
CA VAL A 36 -10.44 2.99 -7.68
C VAL A 36 -11.70 3.81 -7.91
N HIS A 37 -12.28 3.76 -9.12
CA HIS A 37 -13.55 4.43 -9.43
C HIS A 37 -14.76 3.81 -8.74
N ASN A 38 -14.66 2.58 -8.26
CA ASN A 38 -15.74 1.94 -7.54
C ASN A 38 -15.64 2.25 -6.04
N ASP A 39 -16.55 3.11 -5.58
CA ASP A 39 -16.64 3.56 -4.18
C ASP A 39 -16.68 2.38 -3.19
N THR A 40 -17.42 1.32 -3.50
CA THR A 40 -17.53 0.15 -2.62
C THR A 40 -16.20 -0.60 -2.50
N TYR A 41 -15.49 -0.81 -3.62
CA TYR A 41 -14.16 -1.43 -3.59
C TYR A 41 -13.15 -0.58 -2.83
N MET A 42 -13.14 0.74 -3.05
CA MET A 42 -12.20 1.62 -2.35
C MET A 42 -12.46 1.64 -0.83
N ARG A 43 -13.75 1.62 -0.44
CA ARG A 43 -14.13 1.59 0.97
C ARG A 43 -13.78 0.27 1.65
N THR A 44 -14.08 -0.84 1.01
CA THR A 44 -13.78 -2.18 1.53
C THR A 44 -12.27 -2.41 1.61
N ALA A 45 -11.51 -2.04 0.58
CA ALA A 45 -10.05 -2.09 0.60
C ALA A 45 -9.46 -1.21 1.73
N GLY A 46 -9.99 0.01 1.90
CA GLY A 46 -9.63 0.89 3.00
C GLY A 46 -9.88 0.26 4.38
N ALA A 47 -11.06 -0.33 4.58
CA ALA A 47 -11.42 -1.02 5.82
C ALA A 47 -10.49 -2.21 6.12
N VAL A 48 -10.15 -3.02 5.11
CA VAL A 48 -9.18 -4.13 5.25
C VAL A 48 -7.81 -3.60 5.70
N ILE A 49 -7.31 -2.53 5.07
CA ILE A 49 -6.03 -1.92 5.44
C ILE A 49 -6.08 -1.40 6.88
N ILE A 50 -7.17 -0.78 7.31
CA ILE A 50 -7.34 -0.34 8.71
C ILE A 50 -7.27 -1.52 9.66
N VAL A 51 -7.99 -2.61 9.38
CA VAL A 51 -7.96 -3.81 10.24
C VAL A 51 -6.54 -4.36 10.35
N LEU A 52 -5.83 -4.53 9.22
CA LEU A 52 -4.44 -5.01 9.22
C LEU A 52 -3.51 -4.10 10.03
N THR A 53 -3.64 -2.79 9.87
CA THR A 53 -2.75 -1.82 10.54
C THR A 53 -3.05 -1.67 12.02
N VAL A 54 -4.33 -1.66 12.43
CA VAL A 54 -4.73 -1.67 13.85
C VAL A 54 -4.24 -2.95 14.53
N LEU A 55 -4.43 -4.12 13.93
CA LEU A 55 -3.97 -5.40 14.49
C LEU A 55 -2.44 -5.44 14.65
N THR A 56 -1.69 -4.78 13.77
CA THR A 56 -0.22 -4.65 13.90
C THR A 56 0.17 -3.68 15.00
N LEU A 57 -0.48 -2.51 15.06
CA LEU A 57 -0.14 -1.45 16.02
C LEU A 57 -0.59 -1.75 17.46
N GLN A 58 -1.59 -2.63 17.66
CA GLN A 58 -2.01 -3.07 18.99
C GLN A 58 -0.89 -3.72 19.81
N GLY A 59 0.03 -4.44 19.15
CA GLY A 59 1.16 -5.09 19.85
C GLY A 59 2.19 -4.08 20.34
N SER A 60 2.52 -3.08 19.51
CA SER A 60 3.36 -1.94 19.89
C SER A 60 3.24 -0.84 18.84
N TYR A 61 2.93 0.38 19.29
CA TYR A 61 2.70 1.53 18.42
C TYR A 61 3.92 2.45 18.29
N ARG A 62 4.97 2.22 19.09
CA ARG A 62 6.16 3.08 19.14
C ARG A 62 7.05 2.85 17.92
N ILE A 63 7.40 3.94 17.25
CA ILE A 63 8.33 3.95 16.11
C ILE A 63 9.74 4.08 16.68
N GLY A 64 10.55 3.04 16.50
CA GLY A 64 11.98 3.02 16.80
C GLY A 64 12.84 3.33 15.57
N THR A 65 14.16 3.29 15.74
CA THR A 65 15.14 3.46 14.65
C THR A 65 15.55 2.13 14.01
N ASP A 66 14.99 1.02 14.47
CA ASP A 66 15.22 -0.34 14.01
C ASP A 66 14.24 -0.75 12.90
N ALA A 67 14.48 -1.91 12.27
CA ALA A 67 13.62 -2.44 11.21
C ALA A 67 12.14 -2.57 11.66
N ALA A 68 11.91 -2.98 12.91
CA ALA A 68 10.58 -3.04 13.50
C ALA A 68 9.91 -1.66 13.58
N GLY A 69 10.66 -0.64 14.00
CA GLY A 69 10.20 0.75 13.98
C GLY A 69 9.77 1.23 12.59
N LEU A 70 10.53 0.88 11.56
CA LEU A 70 10.24 1.24 10.18
C LEU A 70 8.97 0.56 9.65
N ILE A 71 8.77 -0.72 9.96
CA ILE A 71 7.54 -1.45 9.63
C ILE A 71 6.32 -0.85 10.35
N ARG A 72 6.47 -0.43 11.61
CA ARG A 72 5.41 0.28 12.36
C ARG A 72 5.08 1.64 11.74
N LEU A 73 6.09 2.38 11.26
CA LEU A 73 5.86 3.62 10.52
C LEU A 73 5.03 3.35 9.25
N VAL A 74 5.35 2.28 8.50
CA VAL A 74 4.53 1.86 7.34
C VAL A 74 3.12 1.49 7.77
N ALA A 75 2.94 0.81 8.90
CA ALA A 75 1.61 0.51 9.44
C ALA A 75 0.82 1.78 9.78
N TRP A 76 1.45 2.80 10.36
CA TRP A 76 0.83 4.10 10.61
C TRP A 76 0.42 4.82 9.32
N ILE A 77 1.29 4.83 8.31
CA ILE A 77 0.97 5.39 6.98
C ILE A 77 -0.20 4.63 6.36
N GLY A 78 -0.20 3.30 6.47
CA GLY A 78 -1.28 2.43 6.02
C GLY A 78 -2.59 2.75 6.73
N LEU A 79 -2.58 2.96 8.04
CA LEU A 79 -3.77 3.30 8.83
C LEU A 79 -4.40 4.61 8.32
N ILE A 80 -3.59 5.66 8.15
CA ILE A 80 -4.04 6.96 7.64
C ILE A 80 -4.62 6.80 6.23
N LYS A 81 -3.92 6.08 5.35
CA LYS A 81 -4.35 5.86 3.97
C LYS A 81 -5.62 5.00 3.90
N GLY A 82 -5.73 3.99 4.76
CA GLY A 82 -6.92 3.15 4.88
C GLY A 82 -8.13 3.94 5.35
N PHE A 83 -7.96 4.82 6.34
CA PHE A 83 -9.02 5.73 6.81
C PHE A 83 -9.51 6.67 5.71
N LEU A 84 -8.57 7.28 4.97
CA LEU A 84 -8.90 8.11 3.81
C LEU A 84 -9.63 7.31 2.72
N ALA A 85 -9.25 6.05 2.46
CA ALA A 85 -9.91 5.20 1.48
C ALA A 85 -11.31 4.75 1.91
N ALA A 86 -11.51 4.45 3.20
CA ALA A 86 -12.78 4.01 3.76
C ALA A 86 -13.81 5.13 3.92
N TRP A 87 -13.40 6.31 4.37
CA TRP A 87 -14.34 7.41 4.65
C TRP A 87 -14.36 8.50 3.57
N PHE A 88 -13.23 8.75 2.89
CA PHE A 88 -13.09 9.82 1.90
C PHE A 88 -12.54 9.30 0.55
N PRO A 89 -13.16 8.26 -0.06
CA PRO A 89 -12.63 7.61 -1.26
C PRO A 89 -12.39 8.58 -2.41
N ARG A 90 -13.29 9.55 -2.61
CA ARG A 90 -13.19 10.58 -3.66
C ARG A 90 -11.89 11.39 -3.61
N LEU A 91 -11.37 11.68 -2.41
CA LEU A 91 -10.14 12.45 -2.26
C LEU A 91 -8.91 11.66 -2.72
N LEU A 92 -8.92 10.34 -2.52
CA LEU A 92 -7.88 9.45 -3.02
C LEU A 92 -8.03 9.17 -4.51
N MET A 93 -9.26 8.99 -5.01
CA MET A 93 -9.53 8.81 -6.45
C MET A 93 -8.91 9.93 -7.28
N TYR A 94 -9.21 11.18 -6.95
CA TYR A 94 -8.70 12.34 -7.67
C TYR A 94 -7.17 12.43 -7.65
N LYS A 95 -6.54 12.09 -6.52
CA LYS A 95 -5.07 12.05 -6.43
C LYS A 95 -4.48 10.91 -7.26
N THR A 96 -5.10 9.73 -7.21
CA THR A 96 -4.63 8.55 -7.94
C THR A 96 -4.74 8.74 -9.46
N GLU A 97 -5.83 9.32 -9.96
CA GLU A 97 -5.98 9.70 -11.37
C GLU A 97 -4.86 10.64 -11.81
N ARG A 98 -4.68 11.76 -11.09
CA ARG A 98 -3.66 12.77 -11.43
C ARG A 98 -2.24 12.21 -11.42
N ILE A 99 -1.95 11.25 -10.54
CA ILE A 99 -0.65 10.57 -10.47
C ILE A 99 -0.44 9.66 -11.69
N PHE A 100 -1.49 8.94 -12.13
CA PHE A 100 -1.40 7.99 -13.24
C PHE A 100 -1.61 8.61 -14.63
N GLU A 101 -2.14 9.83 -14.72
CA GLU A 101 -2.21 10.61 -15.97
C GLU A 101 -0.83 10.93 -16.54
N VAL A 102 0.19 11.10 -15.69
CA VAL A 102 1.56 11.38 -16.12
C VAL A 102 2.21 10.09 -16.62
N VAL A 103 2.12 9.84 -17.93
CA VAL A 103 2.63 8.60 -18.58
C VAL A 103 4.09 8.31 -18.23
N ALA A 104 4.94 9.34 -18.19
CA ALA A 104 6.36 9.23 -17.87
C ALA A 104 6.63 8.75 -16.42
N MET A 105 5.71 8.99 -15.48
CA MET A 105 5.86 8.58 -14.08
C MET A 105 5.38 7.15 -13.80
N ARG A 106 4.63 6.54 -14.73
CA ARG A 106 4.06 5.18 -14.56
C ARG A 106 5.11 4.11 -14.23
N PRO A 107 6.22 3.95 -14.98
CA PRO A 107 7.24 2.96 -14.64
C PRO A 107 7.97 3.30 -13.32
N PHE A 108 8.11 4.58 -12.98
CA PHE A 108 8.69 5.00 -11.71
C PHE A 108 7.85 4.51 -10.52
N TRP A 109 6.52 4.66 -10.59
CA TRP A 109 5.62 4.14 -9.54
C TRP A 109 5.64 2.63 -9.43
N GLY A 110 5.74 1.92 -10.55
CA GLY A 110 5.93 0.46 -10.56
C GLY A 110 7.24 0.04 -9.90
N ALA A 111 8.35 0.69 -10.27
CA ALA A 111 9.67 0.42 -9.69
C ALA A 111 9.70 0.71 -8.19
N PHE A 112 9.12 1.84 -7.78
CA PHE A 112 8.99 2.20 -6.37
C PHE A 112 8.19 1.16 -5.59
N ALA A 113 7.04 0.71 -6.11
CA ALA A 113 6.24 -0.33 -5.48
C ALA A 113 7.01 -1.66 -5.35
N VAL A 114 7.79 -2.04 -6.35
CA VAL A 114 8.62 -3.26 -6.29
C VAL A 114 9.74 -3.13 -5.27
N VAL A 115 10.44 -2.00 -5.23
CA VAL A 115 11.51 -1.75 -4.25
C VAL A 115 10.94 -1.76 -2.82
N VAL A 116 9.84 -1.05 -2.58
CA VAL A 116 9.18 -1.04 -1.27
C VAL A 116 8.67 -2.44 -0.90
N GLY A 117 8.10 -3.18 -1.85
CA GLY A 117 7.67 -4.55 -1.64
C GLY A 117 8.81 -5.47 -1.23
N GLY A 118 9.94 -5.41 -1.95
CA GLY A 118 11.15 -6.16 -1.63
C GLY A 118 11.75 -5.79 -0.27
N LEU A 119 11.81 -4.49 0.05
CA LEU A 119 12.29 -4.00 1.35
C LEU A 119 11.41 -4.47 2.51
N LEU A 120 10.08 -4.51 2.32
CA LEU A 120 9.15 -5.02 3.34
C LEU A 120 9.30 -6.53 3.54
N LEU A 121 9.47 -7.31 2.46
CA LEU A 121 9.74 -8.74 2.57
C LEU A 121 11.07 -9.02 3.27
N TYR A 122 12.11 -8.24 2.97
CA TYR A 122 13.40 -8.34 3.66
C TYR A 122 13.27 -7.95 5.13
N GLY A 123 12.58 -6.84 5.43
CA GLY A 123 12.30 -6.39 6.80
C GLY A 123 11.50 -7.42 7.60
N ALA A 124 10.62 -8.19 6.95
CA ALA A 124 9.88 -9.26 7.60
C ALA A 124 10.77 -10.42 8.09
N GLN A 125 11.95 -10.62 7.50
CA GLN A 125 12.91 -11.63 7.94
C GLN A 125 13.77 -11.16 9.12
N LEU A 126 13.78 -9.85 9.40
CA LEU A 126 14.59 -9.23 10.44
C LEU A 126 13.84 -8.99 11.75
N VAL A 127 12.52 -9.20 11.79
CA VAL A 127 11.62 -8.82 12.89
C VAL A 127 10.74 -9.97 13.30
#